data_AF-A0A4Y2LI41-F1
#
_entry.id   AF-A0A4Y2LI41-F1
#
_cell.length_a   1.000
_cell.length_b   1.000
_cell.length_c   1.000
_cell.angle_alpha   90.00
_cell.angle_beta   90.00
_cell.angle_gamma   90.00
#
_symmetry.space_group_name_H-M   'P 1'
#
loop_
_entity.id
_entity.type
_entity.pdbx_description
1 polymer ?
#
loop_
_entity_poly.entity_id
_entity_poly.type
_entity_poly.pdbx_seq_one_letter_code
_entity_poly.pdbx_strand_id
1 'polypeptide(L)'
;MNSRFGLCGQRIVVLITNRTYDDPSNKGLLTFVNCWDVKWATRVQDLFTYGKVTALIIIIVTGFVELGRGKVEYFNFDNSETDITKIALSFYSGLFAYNGWNYLNFVIEELKDPHKNLPRAIFISCILCTVIYTLTIVAFHTTLSIQEVMGAEAVAVIYADRLFGNFAWVVPVMVALSTFGGVNGILFTSSR
;
A
#
# COMPACT_ATOMS: atom_id res chain seq x y z
N MET A 1 10.08 -17.68 12.80
CA MET A 1 11.20 -16.76 12.53
C MET A 1 10.89 -15.99 11.26
N ASN A 2 10.13 -14.89 11.36
CA ASN A 2 10.33 -13.63 10.63
C ASN A 2 9.16 -12.67 10.97
N SER A 3 9.24 -12.03 12.12
CA SER A 3 8.33 -10.97 12.58
C SER A 3 9.10 -9.67 12.85
N ARG A 4 10.29 -9.52 12.26
CA ARG A 4 11.22 -8.43 12.55
C ARG A 4 11.27 -7.31 11.51
N PHE A 5 10.62 -7.44 10.36
CA PHE A 5 10.59 -6.37 9.35
C PHE A 5 9.60 -5.24 9.68
N GLY A 6 8.46 -5.54 10.34
CA GLY A 6 7.48 -4.51 10.75
C GLY A 6 7.90 -3.69 11.98
N LEU A 7 8.77 -4.23 12.85
CA LEU A 7 9.15 -3.60 14.12
C LEU A 7 10.36 -2.64 14.00
N CYS A 8 11.19 -2.77 12.95
CA CYS A 8 12.36 -1.89 12.78
C CYS A 8 11.95 -0.44 12.45
N GLY A 9 10.93 -0.27 11.61
CA GLY A 9 10.36 1.05 11.29
C GLY A 9 9.66 1.71 12.48
N GLN A 10 8.87 0.96 13.27
CA GLN A 10 8.21 1.48 14.46
C GLN A 10 9.18 1.78 15.61
N ARG A 11 10.25 0.99 15.80
CA ARG A 11 11.26 1.26 16.85
C ARG A 11 12.11 2.48 16.56
N ILE A 12 12.42 2.77 15.29
CA ILE A 12 13.17 3.98 14.92
C ILE A 12 12.35 5.24 15.21
N VAL A 13 11.05 5.24 14.90
CA VAL A 13 10.17 6.39 15.19
C VAL A 13 10.01 6.59 16.71
N VAL A 14 9.82 5.53 17.48
CA VAL A 14 9.66 5.63 18.95
C VAL A 14 10.98 5.99 19.66
N LEU A 15 12.14 5.57 19.14
CA LEU A 15 13.45 5.96 19.68
C LEU A 15 13.81 7.40 19.32
N ILE A 16 13.41 7.90 18.15
CA ILE A 16 13.59 9.32 17.79
C ILE A 16 12.65 10.21 18.62
N THR A 17 11.40 9.79 18.84
CA THR A 17 10.44 10.52 19.68
C THR A 17 10.84 10.54 21.16
N ASN A 18 11.33 9.43 21.73
CA ASN A 18 11.74 9.41 23.14
C ASN A 18 13.08 10.10 23.38
N ARG A 19 14.01 10.10 22.41
CA ARG A 19 15.34 10.70 22.61
C ARG A 19 15.37 12.22 22.39
N THR A 20 14.36 12.78 21.73
CA THR A 20 14.22 14.23 21.49
C THR A 20 13.40 14.96 22.56
N TYR A 21 12.73 14.22 23.47
CA TYR A 21 11.92 14.81 24.55
C TYR A 21 12.77 15.38 25.71
N ASP A 22 14.01 14.90 25.86
CA ASP A 22 14.90 15.24 26.97
C ASP A 22 15.75 16.51 26.76
N ASP A 23 15.80 17.08 25.54
CA ASP A 23 16.67 18.23 25.24
C ASP A 23 15.87 19.54 25.15
N PRO A 24 15.95 20.46 26.14
CA PRO A 24 15.13 21.68 26.20
C PRO A 24 15.47 22.69 25.09
N SER A 25 16.60 22.54 24.40
CA SER A 25 17.07 23.44 23.34
C SER A 25 16.44 23.19 21.96
N ASN A 26 15.91 21.99 21.70
CA ASN A 26 15.42 21.56 20.37
C ASN A 26 13.89 21.67 20.16
N LYS A 27 13.15 22.07 21.19
CA LYS A 27 11.68 22.15 21.15
C LYS A 27 11.19 23.20 20.15
N GLY A 28 11.92 24.30 19.97
CA GLY A 28 11.55 25.37 19.03
C GLY A 28 11.65 24.98 17.54
N LEU A 29 12.66 24.20 17.15
CA LEU A 29 12.85 23.74 15.76
C LEU A 29 11.79 22.70 15.38
N LEU A 30 11.47 21.79 16.31
CA LEU A 30 10.44 20.78 16.13
C LEU A 30 9.05 21.40 16.01
N THR A 31 8.71 22.44 16.80
CA THR A 31 7.43 23.16 16.67
C THR A 31 7.36 24.03 15.40
N PHE A 32 8.47 24.63 14.97
CA PHE A 32 8.53 25.42 13.73
C PHE A 32 8.40 24.54 12.47
N VAL A 33 9.00 23.36 12.46
CA VAL A 33 8.78 22.33 11.43
C VAL A 33 7.36 21.75 11.50
N ASN A 34 6.79 21.63 12.72
CA ASN A 34 5.39 21.21 12.91
C ASN A 34 4.37 22.23 12.33
N CYS A 35 4.75 23.51 12.25
CA CYS A 35 3.93 24.57 11.65
C CYS A 35 4.34 24.93 10.21
N TRP A 36 5.32 24.25 9.60
CA TRP A 36 5.86 24.58 8.27
C TRP A 36 4.96 24.11 7.11
N ASP A 37 3.67 24.38 7.26
CA ASP A 37 2.63 24.25 6.24
C ASP A 37 2.13 22.82 6.00
N VAL A 38 1.06 22.48 6.71
CA VAL A 38 0.18 21.33 6.42
C VAL A 38 -0.21 21.31 4.93
N LYS A 39 -0.32 22.47 4.27
CA LYS A 39 -0.67 22.57 2.85
C LYS A 39 0.39 21.98 1.92
N TRP A 40 1.68 22.08 2.26
CA TRP A 40 2.75 21.46 1.48
C TRP A 40 2.76 19.95 1.67
N ALA A 41 2.55 19.47 2.91
CA ALA A 41 2.43 18.04 3.20
C ALA A 41 1.24 17.41 2.46
N THR A 42 0.06 18.07 2.45
CA THR A 42 -1.11 17.60 1.71
C THR A 42 -0.88 17.57 0.20
N ARG A 43 -0.27 18.61 -0.41
CA ARG A 43 0.03 18.61 -1.86
C ARG A 43 1.00 17.51 -2.27
N VAL A 44 2.01 17.26 -1.47
CA VAL A 44 2.99 16.19 -1.71
C VAL A 44 2.31 14.82 -1.58
N GLN A 45 1.42 14.65 -0.61
CA GLN A 45 0.63 13.43 -0.42
C GLN A 45 -0.37 13.18 -1.57
N ASP A 46 -1.01 14.22 -2.10
CA ASP A 46 -1.90 14.12 -3.25
C ASP A 46 -1.11 13.67 -4.50
N LEU A 47 0.07 14.26 -4.73
CA LEU A 47 0.96 13.85 -5.82
C LEU A 47 1.35 12.37 -5.71
N PHE A 48 1.70 11.88 -4.52
CA PHE A 48 2.00 10.46 -4.30
C PHE A 48 0.77 9.56 -4.46
N THR A 49 -0.42 10.06 -4.14
CA THR A 49 -1.68 9.35 -4.36
C THR A 49 -1.99 9.19 -5.83
N TYR A 50 -1.77 10.22 -6.65
CA TYR A 50 -1.86 10.08 -8.11
C TYR A 50 -0.78 9.17 -8.67
N GLY A 51 0.45 9.26 -8.15
CA GLY A 51 1.58 8.42 -8.55
C GLY A 51 1.32 6.93 -8.34
N LYS A 52 0.87 6.52 -7.14
CA LYS A 52 0.57 5.10 -6.86
C LYS A 52 -0.56 4.54 -7.73
N VAL A 53 -1.61 5.34 -7.97
CA VAL A 53 -2.73 4.92 -8.83
C VAL A 53 -2.27 4.74 -10.28
N THR A 54 -1.45 5.67 -10.77
CA THR A 54 -0.87 5.58 -12.13
C THR A 54 0.04 4.35 -12.26
N ALA A 55 0.87 4.06 -11.24
CA ALA A 55 1.72 2.87 -11.23
C ALA A 55 0.89 1.58 -11.27
N LEU A 56 -0.21 1.50 -10.51
CA LEU A 56 -1.12 0.35 -10.54
C LEU A 56 -1.79 0.19 -11.92
N ILE A 57 -2.23 1.28 -12.53
CA ILE A 57 -2.82 1.24 -13.88
C ILE A 57 -1.80 0.71 -14.90
N ILE A 58 -0.54 1.17 -14.83
CA ILE A 58 0.52 0.68 -15.70
C ILE A 58 0.70 -0.83 -15.54
N ILE A 59 0.80 -1.34 -14.30
CA ILE A 59 0.94 -2.78 -14.01
C ILE A 59 -0.23 -3.58 -14.60
N ILE A 60 -1.46 -3.09 -14.43
CA ILE A 60 -2.66 -3.76 -14.96
C ILE A 60 -2.60 -3.80 -16.50
N VAL A 61 -2.29 -2.68 -17.15
CA VAL A 61 -2.21 -2.60 -18.61
C VAL A 61 -1.11 -3.51 -19.14
N THR A 62 0.09 -3.51 -18.54
CA THR A 62 1.17 -4.41 -18.96
C THR A 62 0.82 -5.88 -18.72
N GLY A 63 0.13 -6.20 -17.63
CA GLY A 63 -0.39 -7.54 -17.38
C GLY A 63 -1.35 -8.01 -18.48
N PHE A 64 -2.30 -7.16 -18.89
CA PHE A 64 -3.21 -7.48 -20.01
C PHE A 64 -2.49 -7.64 -21.34
N VAL A 65 -1.47 -6.81 -21.62
CA VAL A 65 -0.65 -6.96 -22.83
C VAL A 65 0.09 -8.29 -22.85
N GLU A 66 0.72 -8.68 -21.73
CA GLU A 66 1.43 -9.95 -21.62
C GLU A 66 0.47 -11.16 -21.67
N LEU A 67 -0.74 -11.02 -21.12
CA LEU A 67 -1.81 -12.01 -21.27
C LEU A 67 -2.22 -12.18 -22.75
N GLY A 68 -2.37 -11.07 -23.48
CA GLY A 68 -2.66 -11.07 -24.92
C GLY A 68 -1.53 -11.65 -25.78
N ARG A 69 -0.29 -11.66 -25.28
CA ARG A 69 0.86 -12.33 -25.91
C ARG A 69 0.89 -13.84 -25.64
N GLY A 70 -0.06 -14.38 -24.88
CA GLY A 70 -0.19 -15.81 -24.60
C GLY A 70 0.62 -16.32 -23.42
N LYS A 71 1.16 -15.45 -22.56
CA LYS A 71 1.94 -15.87 -21.38
C LYS A 71 1.01 -16.29 -20.23
N VAL A 72 0.45 -17.47 -20.35
CA VAL A 72 -0.44 -18.09 -19.33
C VAL A 72 0.22 -19.26 -18.59
N GLU A 73 1.52 -19.47 -18.80
CA GLU A 73 2.26 -20.66 -18.34
C GLU A 73 2.21 -20.89 -16.83
N TYR A 74 2.06 -19.83 -16.04
CA TYR A 74 2.08 -19.94 -14.59
C TYR A 74 0.70 -20.18 -13.95
N PHE A 75 -0.40 -20.05 -14.70
CA PHE A 75 -1.78 -20.26 -14.22
C PHE A 75 -2.13 -21.74 -14.01
N ASN A 76 -1.38 -22.42 -13.14
CA ASN A 76 -1.61 -23.82 -12.77
C ASN A 76 -2.00 -23.94 -11.29
N PHE A 77 -2.91 -24.87 -11.00
CA PHE A 77 -3.40 -25.13 -9.64
C PHE A 77 -2.69 -26.31 -8.95
N ASP A 78 -1.60 -26.80 -9.53
CA ASP A 78 -0.95 -28.06 -9.11
C ASP A 78 -0.38 -28.05 -7.68
N ASN A 79 -0.15 -26.87 -7.10
CA ASN A 79 0.31 -26.69 -5.72
C ASN A 79 -0.81 -26.17 -4.79
N SER A 80 -2.07 -26.51 -5.07
CA SER A 80 -3.19 -26.12 -4.23
C SER A 80 -3.12 -26.83 -2.88
N GLU A 81 -3.09 -26.05 -1.82
CA GLU A 81 -3.03 -26.51 -0.44
C GLU A 81 -4.41 -26.45 0.20
N THR A 82 -4.87 -27.54 0.82
CA THR A 82 -6.23 -27.68 1.37
C THR A 82 -6.29 -27.59 2.89
N ASP A 83 -5.17 -27.34 3.56
CA ASP A 83 -5.13 -27.13 5.01
C ASP A 83 -5.89 -25.85 5.40
N ILE A 84 -6.91 -26.02 6.24
CA ILE A 84 -7.78 -24.96 6.76
C ILE A 84 -6.97 -23.85 7.44
N THR A 85 -5.88 -24.20 8.12
CA THR A 85 -5.01 -23.25 8.83
C THR A 85 -4.30 -22.32 7.84
N LYS A 86 -3.78 -22.89 6.75
CA LYS A 86 -3.08 -22.12 5.71
C LYS A 86 -4.04 -21.25 4.92
N ILE A 87 -5.26 -21.74 4.69
CA ILE A 87 -6.36 -20.95 4.12
C ILE A 87 -6.73 -19.79 5.05
N ALA A 88 -6.87 -20.01 6.36
CA ALA A 88 -7.17 -18.94 7.30
C ALA A 88 -6.07 -17.86 7.34
N LEU A 89 -4.80 -18.26 7.28
CA LEU A 89 -3.65 -17.34 7.22
C LEU A 89 -3.59 -16.52 5.92
N SER A 90 -3.98 -17.11 4.78
CA SER A 90 -4.05 -16.38 3.51
C SER A 90 -5.17 -15.35 3.53
N PHE A 91 -6.34 -15.69 4.08
CA PHE A 91 -7.43 -14.73 4.31
C PHE A 91 -7.02 -13.61 5.27
N TYR A 92 -6.31 -13.91 6.35
CA TYR A 92 -5.80 -12.90 7.28
C TYR A 92 -4.88 -11.89 6.57
N SER A 93 -3.97 -12.38 5.73
CA SER A 93 -3.07 -11.54 4.93
C SER A 93 -3.84 -10.71 3.89
N GLY A 94 -4.87 -11.28 3.26
CA GLY A 94 -5.76 -10.57 2.35
C GLY A 94 -6.54 -9.45 3.05
N LEU A 95 -7.14 -9.73 4.21
CA LEU A 95 -7.87 -8.75 5.01
C LEU A 95 -6.99 -7.59 5.49
N PHE A 96 -5.71 -7.86 5.76
CA PHE A 96 -4.75 -6.80 6.08
C PHE A 96 -4.59 -5.79 4.94
N ALA A 97 -4.63 -6.23 3.67
CA ALA A 97 -4.56 -5.33 2.52
C ALA A 97 -5.81 -4.43 2.34
N TYR A 98 -6.93 -4.79 2.96
CA TYR A 98 -8.15 -3.98 3.03
C TYR A 98 -8.26 -3.16 4.33
N ASN A 99 -7.21 -3.12 5.16
CA ASN A 99 -7.20 -2.28 6.34
C ASN A 99 -7.30 -0.80 5.96
N GLY A 100 -8.10 -0.05 6.71
CA GLY A 100 -8.33 1.39 6.48
C GLY A 100 -9.78 1.77 6.18
N TRP A 101 -10.68 0.80 6.06
CA TRP A 101 -12.12 1.07 5.98
C TRP A 101 -12.65 1.88 7.17
N ASN A 102 -12.04 1.74 8.36
CA ASN A 102 -12.40 2.50 9.56
C ASN A 102 -12.17 4.01 9.40
N TYR A 103 -11.24 4.44 8.53
CA TYR A 103 -10.96 5.87 8.34
C TYR A 103 -12.14 6.62 7.70
N LEU A 104 -12.99 5.92 6.94
CA LEU A 104 -14.21 6.51 6.37
C LEU A 104 -15.18 6.98 7.46
N ASN A 105 -15.18 6.34 8.64
CA ASN A 105 -16.05 6.74 9.74
C ASN A 105 -15.69 8.13 10.29
N PHE A 106 -14.43 8.54 10.23
CA PHE A 106 -14.00 9.88 10.69
C PHE A 106 -14.41 11.00 9.74
N VAL A 107 -14.75 10.68 8.48
CA VAL A 107 -15.17 11.66 7.47
C VAL A 107 -16.71 11.76 7.38
N ILE A 108 -17.44 10.97 8.19
CA ILE A 108 -18.91 10.99 8.25
C ILE A 108 -19.45 12.39 8.55
N GLU A 109 -18.79 13.14 9.43
CA GLU A 109 -19.23 14.48 9.84
C GLU A 109 -19.11 15.52 8.71
N GLU A 110 -18.28 15.26 7.70
CA GLU A 110 -18.06 16.13 6.53
C GLU A 110 -18.90 15.71 5.32
N LEU A 111 -19.57 14.55 5.39
CA LEU A 111 -20.37 13.99 4.31
C LEU A 111 -21.76 14.65 4.27
N LYS A 112 -22.14 15.21 3.11
CA LYS A 112 -23.55 15.55 2.84
C LYS A 112 -24.37 14.27 2.84
N ASP A 113 -25.47 14.21 3.60
CA ASP A 113 -26.37 13.05 3.72
C ASP A 113 -25.65 11.71 4.02
N PRO A 114 -25.05 11.55 5.22
CA PRO A 114 -24.23 10.38 5.56
C PRO A 114 -25.02 9.06 5.49
N HIS A 115 -26.31 9.06 5.83
CA HIS A 115 -27.17 7.87 5.79
C HIS A 115 -27.23 7.19 4.41
N LYS A 116 -27.11 7.95 3.31
CA LYS A 116 -27.16 7.41 1.95
C LYS A 116 -25.77 7.33 1.31
N ASN A 117 -24.92 8.31 1.55
CA ASN A 117 -23.65 8.43 0.85
C ASN A 117 -22.54 7.58 1.48
N LEU A 118 -22.56 7.36 2.80
CA LEU A 118 -21.60 6.49 3.47
C LEU A 118 -21.67 5.03 2.99
N PRO A 119 -22.83 4.33 3.02
CA PRO A 119 -22.89 2.93 2.57
C PRO A 119 -22.57 2.79 1.08
N ARG A 120 -22.95 3.77 0.25
CA ARG A 120 -22.60 3.79 -1.18
C ARG A 120 -21.10 3.96 -1.41
N ALA A 121 -20.46 4.89 -0.69
CA ALA A 121 -19.03 5.11 -0.79
C ALA A 121 -18.23 3.87 -0.39
N ILE A 122 -18.60 3.22 0.72
CA ILE A 122 -17.98 1.98 1.18
C ILE A 122 -18.14 0.90 0.10
N PHE A 123 -19.37 0.66 -0.38
CA PHE A 123 -19.62 -0.38 -1.37
C PHE A 123 -18.84 -0.18 -2.68
N ILE A 124 -18.86 1.04 -3.23
CA ILE A 124 -18.12 1.37 -4.45
C ILE A 124 -16.61 1.20 -4.23
N SER A 125 -16.08 1.69 -3.11
CA SER A 125 -14.65 1.56 -2.79
C SER A 125 -14.22 0.11 -2.63
N CYS A 126 -15.00 -0.73 -1.94
CA CYS A 126 -14.70 -2.14 -1.76
C CYS A 126 -14.66 -2.90 -3.09
N ILE A 127 -15.65 -2.69 -3.97
CA ILE A 127 -15.70 -3.34 -5.29
C ILE A 127 -14.52 -2.90 -6.14
N LEU A 128 -14.26 -1.59 -6.19
CA LEU A 128 -13.17 -1.04 -6.99
C LEU A 128 -11.81 -1.56 -6.52
N CYS A 129 -11.55 -1.58 -5.21
CA CYS A 129 -10.32 -2.14 -4.64
C CYS A 129 -10.20 -3.64 -4.94
N THR A 130 -11.30 -4.40 -4.82
CA THR A 130 -11.32 -5.82 -5.16
C THR A 130 -10.90 -6.06 -6.59
N VAL A 131 -11.50 -5.34 -7.54
CA VAL A 131 -11.16 -5.46 -8.96
C VAL A 131 -9.69 -5.15 -9.21
N ILE A 132 -9.19 -4.03 -8.69
CA ILE A 132 -7.79 -3.62 -8.88
C ILE A 132 -6.82 -4.65 -8.29
N TYR A 133 -7.08 -5.14 -7.09
CA TYR A 133 -6.23 -6.13 -6.42
C TYR A 133 -6.22 -7.47 -7.17
N THR A 134 -7.39 -7.95 -7.59
CA THR A 134 -7.47 -9.18 -8.40
C THR A 134 -6.72 -9.02 -9.72
N LEU A 135 -6.91 -7.91 -10.43
CA LEU A 135 -6.21 -7.65 -11.70
C LEU A 135 -4.69 -7.57 -11.52
N THR A 136 -4.22 -6.99 -10.41
CA THR A 136 -2.80 -6.89 -10.09
C THR A 136 -2.19 -8.28 -9.83
N ILE A 137 -2.89 -9.14 -9.08
CA ILE A 137 -2.44 -10.52 -8.83
C ILE A 137 -2.37 -11.31 -10.15
N VAL A 138 -3.38 -11.16 -11.01
CA VAL A 138 -3.40 -11.76 -12.35
C VAL A 138 -2.21 -11.27 -13.17
N ALA A 139 -1.93 -9.96 -13.18
CA ALA A 139 -0.79 -9.37 -13.89
C ALA A 139 0.56 -9.91 -13.39
N PHE A 140 0.74 -10.09 -12.08
CA PHE A 140 1.97 -10.70 -11.57
C PHE A 140 2.14 -12.14 -12.07
N HIS A 141 1.05 -12.90 -12.11
CA HIS A 141 1.07 -14.28 -12.54
C HIS A 141 1.29 -14.48 -14.05
N THR A 142 1.12 -13.46 -14.90
CA THR A 142 1.50 -13.57 -16.32
C THR A 142 3.01 -13.60 -16.53
N THR A 143 3.80 -13.18 -15.54
CA THR A 143 5.23 -12.85 -15.75
C THR A 143 6.16 -13.48 -14.72
N LEU A 144 5.64 -13.80 -13.53
CA LEU A 144 6.38 -14.35 -12.40
C LEU A 144 5.88 -15.75 -12.04
N SER A 145 6.80 -16.64 -11.72
CA SER A 145 6.47 -17.96 -11.18
C SER A 145 6.06 -17.89 -9.70
N ILE A 146 5.32 -18.89 -9.21
CA ILE A 146 4.89 -18.97 -7.80
C ILE A 146 6.09 -18.94 -6.84
N GLN A 147 7.18 -19.62 -7.20
CA GLN A 147 8.41 -19.66 -6.38
C GLN A 147 9.04 -18.28 -6.22
N GLU A 148 9.04 -17.48 -7.27
CA GLU A 148 9.54 -16.10 -7.23
C GLU A 148 8.63 -15.22 -6.36
N VAL A 149 7.31 -15.35 -6.47
CA VAL A 149 6.36 -14.58 -5.65
C VAL A 149 6.51 -14.93 -4.16
N MET A 150 6.72 -16.20 -3.82
CA MET A 150 6.91 -16.64 -2.43
C MET A 150 8.26 -16.22 -1.84
N GLY A 151 9.31 -16.13 -2.65
CA GLY A 151 10.65 -15.69 -2.22
C GLY A 151 10.84 -14.17 -2.23
N ALA A 152 9.93 -13.41 -2.84
CA ALA A 152 10.04 -11.97 -3.00
C ALA A 152 9.65 -11.22 -1.72
N GLU A 153 10.54 -10.34 -1.24
CA GLU A 153 10.16 -9.32 -0.26
C GLU A 153 9.24 -8.25 -0.90
N ALA A 154 9.42 -7.97 -2.19
CA ALA A 154 8.64 -6.98 -2.93
C ALA A 154 8.32 -7.46 -4.36
N VAL A 155 7.19 -8.16 -4.51
CA VAL A 155 6.73 -8.76 -5.79
C VAL A 155 6.66 -7.72 -6.92
N ALA A 156 6.17 -6.51 -6.62
CA ALA A 156 6.06 -5.44 -7.61
C ALA A 156 7.40 -4.97 -8.17
N VAL A 157 8.49 -5.05 -7.38
CA VAL A 157 9.83 -4.64 -7.82
C VAL A 157 10.39 -5.67 -8.79
N ILE A 158 10.26 -6.96 -8.48
CA ILE A 158 10.71 -8.04 -9.38
C ILE A 158 9.90 -8.04 -10.67
N TYR A 159 8.58 -7.80 -10.57
CA TYR A 159 7.73 -7.62 -11.74
C TYR A 159 8.22 -6.47 -12.63
N ALA A 160 8.51 -5.32 -12.02
CA ALA A 160 8.99 -4.16 -12.75
C ALA A 160 10.39 -4.36 -13.35
N ASP A 161 11.27 -5.10 -12.67
CA ASP A 161 12.59 -5.46 -13.18
C ASP A 161 12.51 -6.30 -14.45
N ARG A 162 11.62 -7.29 -14.46
CA ARG A 162 11.36 -8.14 -15.63
C ARG A 162 10.79 -7.39 -16.84
N LEU A 163 9.98 -6.36 -16.60
CA LEU A 163 9.22 -5.67 -17.65
C LEU A 163 9.89 -4.37 -18.13
N PHE A 164 10.43 -3.59 -17.20
CA PHE A 164 10.96 -2.24 -17.45
C PHE A 164 12.48 -2.15 -17.35
N GLY A 165 13.17 -3.20 -16.88
CA GLY A 165 14.64 -3.26 -16.80
C GLY A 165 15.25 -2.03 -16.12
N ASN A 166 15.87 -1.14 -16.91
CA ASN A 166 16.50 0.08 -16.41
C ASN A 166 15.59 1.03 -15.61
N PHE A 167 14.27 0.95 -15.75
CA PHE A 167 13.32 1.78 -14.98
C PHE A 167 12.86 1.13 -13.65
N ALA A 168 13.35 -0.07 -13.32
CA ALA A 168 12.92 -0.83 -12.14
C ALA A 168 13.20 -0.10 -10.81
N TRP A 169 14.24 0.74 -10.74
CA TRP A 169 14.59 1.50 -9.54
C TRP A 169 13.53 2.52 -9.12
N VAL A 170 12.66 2.94 -10.06
CA VAL A 170 11.60 3.91 -9.78
C VAL A 170 10.50 3.30 -8.91
N VAL A 171 10.23 2.01 -9.08
CA VAL A 171 9.16 1.30 -8.35
C VAL A 171 9.39 1.25 -6.83
N PRO A 172 10.55 0.81 -6.29
CA PRO A 172 10.77 0.83 -4.85
C PRO A 172 10.76 2.26 -4.27
N VAL A 173 11.22 3.26 -5.03
CA VAL A 173 11.12 4.67 -4.63
C VAL A 173 9.66 5.11 -4.53
N MET A 174 8.84 4.82 -5.54
CA MET A 174 7.41 5.12 -5.50
C MET A 174 6.68 4.39 -4.36
N VAL A 175 7.02 3.13 -4.11
CA VAL A 175 6.45 2.34 -3.01
C VAL A 175 6.83 2.96 -1.66
N ALA A 176 8.10 3.34 -1.46
CA ALA A 176 8.56 3.99 -0.23
C ALA A 176 7.88 5.36 -0.01
N LEU A 177 7.69 6.13 -1.07
CA LEU A 177 6.98 7.41 -1.00
C LEU A 177 5.49 7.21 -0.72
N SER A 178 4.88 6.15 -1.25
CA SER A 178 3.49 5.79 -0.97
C SER A 178 3.27 5.36 0.48
N THR A 179 4.19 4.57 1.06
CA THR A 179 4.08 4.18 2.47
C THR A 179 4.27 5.39 3.39
N PHE A 180 5.19 6.30 3.07
CA PHE A 180 5.35 7.56 3.78
C PHE A 180 4.07 8.42 3.73
N GLY A 181 3.47 8.58 2.55
CA GLY A 181 2.20 9.31 2.39
C GLY A 181 1.04 8.66 3.14
N GLY A 182 0.99 7.33 3.21
CA GLY A 182 0.01 6.58 4.00
C GLY A 182 0.12 6.86 5.50
N VAL A 183 1.35 6.83 6.05
CA VAL A 183 1.60 7.14 7.46
C VAL A 183 1.22 8.59 7.78
N ASN A 184 1.52 9.54 6.89
CA ASN A 184 1.12 10.94 7.04
C ASN A 184 -0.41 11.10 7.08
N GLY A 185 -1.13 10.40 6.21
CA GLY A 185 -2.61 10.38 6.24
C GLY A 185 -3.17 9.83 7.55
N ILE A 186 -2.59 8.75 8.07
CA ILE A 186 -3.00 8.16 9.35
C ILE A 186 -2.76 9.14 10.50
N LEU A 187 -1.60 9.81 10.53
CA LEU A 187 -1.28 10.82 11.54
C LEU A 187 -2.31 11.95 11.59
N PHE A 188 -2.76 12.46 10.43
CA PHE A 188 -3.82 13.47 10.37
C PHE A 188 -5.16 12.96 10.92
N THR A 189 -5.51 11.70 10.64
CA THR A 189 -6.75 11.11 11.20
C THR A 189 -6.65 10.81 12.69
N SER A 190 -5.45 10.56 13.21
CA SER A 190 -5.21 10.28 14.64
C SER A 190 -5.13 11.56 15.49
N SER A 191 -4.87 12.71 14.87
CA SER A 191 -4.85 14.01 15.55
C SER A 191 -6.22 14.68 15.70
N ARG A 192 -7.26 14.13 15.07
CA ARG A 192 -8.67 14.52 15.27
C ARG A 192 -9.24 13.79 16.47
#